data_AF-A0A7X6PKK2-F1
#
_entry.id   AF-A0A7X6PKK2-F1
#
_cell.length_a   1.000
_cell.length_b   1.000
_cell.length_c   1.000
_cell.angle_alpha   90.00
_cell.angle_beta   90.00
_cell.angle_gamma   90.00
#
_symmetry.space_group_name_H-M   'P 1'
#
loop_
_entity.id
_entity.type
_entity.pdbx_description
1 polymer ?
#
loop_
_entity_poly.entity_id
_entity_poly.type
_entity_poly.pdbx_seq_one_letter_code
_entity_poly.pdbx_strand_id
1 'polypeptide(L)'
;MSSNTKLDQNWGKIFLKYKILDEIKKKGFFEITSKDINEFREARLMTKFDHRSQLPELFKNNDLSILPITRGSYIIGKFDTFHDFNKEPCNVQSFEFPH
;
A
#
# COMPACT_ATOMS: atom_id res chain seq x y z
N MET A 1 18.42 -6.31 5.41
CA MET A 1 18.39 -4.85 5.17
C MET A 1 18.29 -4.60 3.67
N SER A 2 17.10 -4.72 3.08
CA SER A 2 16.89 -4.28 1.69
C SER A 2 15.62 -3.44 1.67
N SER A 3 15.68 -2.31 2.38
CA SER A 3 14.73 -1.22 2.18
C SER A 3 15.00 -0.65 0.79
N ASN A 4 13.93 -0.53 0.02
CA ASN A 4 13.97 -0.17 -1.39
C ASN A 4 14.20 1.35 -1.44
N THR A 5 15.42 1.81 -1.20
CA THR A 5 15.78 3.22 -0.87
C THR A 5 15.16 4.22 -1.85
N LYS A 6 15.04 3.86 -3.13
CA LYS A 6 14.47 4.72 -4.16
C LYS A 6 12.95 4.85 -4.06
N LEU A 7 12.24 3.79 -3.65
CA LEU A 7 10.81 3.82 -3.36
C LEU A 7 10.55 4.68 -2.12
N ASP A 8 11.33 4.50 -1.05
CA ASP A 8 11.27 5.31 0.17
C ASP A 8 11.51 6.79 -0.12
N GLN A 9 12.55 7.11 -0.89
CA GLN A 9 12.87 8.49 -1.30
C GLN A 9 11.75 9.14 -2.13
N ASN A 10 11.18 8.41 -3.09
CA ASN A 10 10.10 8.95 -3.92
C ASN A 10 8.83 9.18 -3.11
N TRP A 11 8.46 8.23 -2.24
CA TRP A 11 7.34 8.43 -1.32
C TRP A 11 7.59 9.58 -0.35
N GLY A 12 8.82 9.78 0.13
CA GLY A 12 9.19 10.95 0.92
C GLY A 12 8.93 12.28 0.21
N LYS A 13 9.26 12.36 -1.09
CA LYS A 13 8.94 13.56 -1.89
C LYS A 13 7.45 13.78 -2.05
N ILE A 14 6.69 12.72 -2.30
CA ILE A 14 5.22 12.78 -2.43
C ILE A 14 4.59 13.24 -1.10
N PHE A 15 4.98 12.63 0.02
CA PHE A 15 4.48 12.98 1.35
C PHE A 15 4.74 14.44 1.70
N LEU A 16 5.92 14.95 1.35
CA LEU A 16 6.30 16.34 1.57
C LEU A 16 5.52 17.30 0.66
N LYS A 17 5.43 16.99 -0.65
CA LYS A 17 4.75 17.84 -1.65
C LYS A 17 3.26 18.03 -1.32
N TYR A 18 2.57 16.94 -0.99
CA TYR A 18 1.12 16.95 -0.74
C TYR A 18 0.75 17.07 0.75
N LYS A 19 1.74 17.14 1.65
CA LYS A 19 1.53 17.18 3.11
C LYS A 19 0.58 16.09 3.60
N ILE A 20 0.76 14.86 3.09
CA ILE A 20 -0.17 13.73 3.27
C ILE A 20 -0.48 13.48 4.75
N LEU A 21 0.53 13.55 5.62
CA LEU A 21 0.35 13.32 7.06
C LEU A 21 -0.58 14.35 7.72
N ASP A 22 -0.55 15.61 7.28
CA ASP A 22 -1.39 16.67 7.82
C ASP A 22 -2.85 16.49 7.37
N GLU A 23 -3.05 16.17 6.10
CA GLU A 23 -4.38 15.87 5.55
C GLU A 23 -5.01 14.64 6.20
N ILE A 24 -4.24 13.55 6.40
CA ILE A 24 -4.73 12.36 7.09
C ILE A 24 -5.07 12.66 8.56
N LYS A 25 -4.29 13.50 9.25
CA LYS A 25 -4.62 13.92 10.62
C LYS A 25 -5.93 14.70 10.70
N LYS A 26 -6.26 15.48 9.67
CA LYS A 26 -7.48 16.31 9.61
C LYS A 26 -8.71 15.54 9.14
N LYS A 27 -8.58 14.71 8.10
CA LYS A 27 -9.69 14.05 7.40
C LYS A 27 -9.79 12.55 7.67
N GLY A 28 -8.74 11.94 8.21
CA GLY A 28 -8.62 10.49 8.39
C GLY A 28 -8.03 9.74 7.19
N PHE A 29 -8.02 10.36 6.00
CA PHE A 29 -7.49 9.78 4.77
C PHE A 29 -6.98 10.85 3.80
N PHE A 30 -6.26 10.42 2.77
CA PHE A 30 -5.80 11.25 1.67
C PHE A 30 -5.97 10.52 0.34
N GLU A 31 -6.54 11.18 -0.66
CA GLU A 31 -6.67 10.64 -2.01
C GLU A 31 -5.55 11.16 -2.90
N ILE A 32 -4.94 10.26 -3.66
CA ILE A 32 -3.87 10.58 -4.61
C ILE A 32 -4.14 9.92 -5.95
N THR A 33 -3.85 10.62 -7.06
CA THR A 33 -4.05 10.04 -8.40
C THR A 33 -2.79 9.36 -8.92
N SER A 34 -2.95 8.40 -9.83
CA SER A 34 -1.82 7.81 -10.56
C SER A 34 -1.02 8.89 -11.31
N LYS A 35 -1.66 9.98 -11.74
CA LYS A 35 -0.96 11.09 -12.42
C LYS A 35 0.00 11.79 -11.46
N ASP A 36 -0.42 12.08 -10.23
CA ASP A 36 0.43 12.67 -9.19
C ASP A 36 1.64 11.79 -8.86
N ILE A 37 1.42 10.48 -8.75
CA ILE A 37 2.49 9.52 -8.47
C ILE A 37 3.45 9.43 -9.66
N ASN A 38 2.92 9.39 -10.89
CA ASN A 38 3.68 9.28 -12.14
C ASN A 38 4.67 10.43 -12.36
N GLU A 39 4.46 11.60 -11.75
CA GLU A 39 5.45 12.69 -11.77
C GLU A 39 6.79 12.30 -11.14
N PHE A 40 6.77 11.36 -10.21
CA PHE A 40 7.97 10.87 -9.51
C PHE A 40 8.43 9.52 -10.07
N ARG A 41 7.48 8.60 -10.28
CA ARG A 41 7.72 7.27 -10.84
C ARG A 41 6.39 6.63 -11.23
N GLU A 42 6.42 5.73 -12.21
CA GLU A 42 5.27 4.93 -12.63
C GLU A 42 4.50 4.33 -11.44
N ALA A 43 3.19 4.61 -11.38
CA ALA A 43 2.33 4.36 -10.24
C ALA A 43 2.21 2.88 -9.88
N ARG A 44 2.13 1.99 -10.88
CA ARG A 44 2.02 0.54 -10.63
C ARG A 44 3.26 0.00 -9.91
N LEU A 45 4.46 0.48 -10.25
CA LEU A 45 5.69 0.17 -9.52
C LEU A 45 5.74 0.78 -8.12
N MET A 46 5.04 1.90 -7.90
CA MET A 46 5.00 2.62 -6.63
C MET A 46 3.97 2.08 -5.64
N THR A 47 2.94 1.37 -6.10
CA THR A 47 1.83 0.87 -5.26
C THR A 47 1.73 -0.66 -5.19
N LYS A 48 2.60 -1.41 -5.86
CA LYS A 48 2.61 -2.88 -5.83
C LYS A 48 3.24 -3.38 -4.52
N PHE A 49 2.43 -3.38 -3.45
CA PHE A 49 2.80 -3.87 -2.13
C PHE A 49 2.06 -5.17 -1.83
N ASP A 50 2.60 -6.31 -2.29
CA ASP A 50 2.00 -7.62 -2.05
C ASP A 50 2.29 -8.14 -0.63
N HIS A 51 3.40 -7.70 -0.02
CA HIS A 51 3.81 -8.08 1.33
C HIS A 51 4.04 -6.87 2.24
N ARG A 52 3.75 -7.02 3.55
CA ARG A 52 4.04 -6.00 4.58
C ARG A 52 5.48 -5.50 4.54
N SER A 53 6.44 -6.36 4.16
CA SER A 53 7.86 -6.00 4.05
C SER A 53 8.16 -4.98 2.95
N GLN A 54 7.36 -4.93 1.88
CA GLN A 54 7.55 -4.03 0.74
C GLN A 54 7.02 -2.62 0.97
N LEU A 55 6.22 -2.41 2.01
CA LEU A 55 5.75 -1.08 2.38
C LEU A 55 6.95 -0.16 2.70
N PRO A 56 6.95 1.08 2.18
CA PRO A 56 7.96 2.07 2.53
C PRO A 56 7.93 2.38 4.04
N GLU A 57 9.07 2.79 4.60
CA GLU A 57 9.21 3.09 6.02
C GLU A 57 8.23 4.17 6.48
N LEU A 58 7.95 5.17 5.63
CA LEU A 58 6.97 6.22 5.93
C LEU A 58 5.56 5.66 6.17
N PHE A 59 5.17 4.60 5.47
CA PHE A 59 3.87 3.96 5.67
C PHE A 59 3.87 3.16 6.97
N LYS A 60 4.90 2.32 7.17
CA LYS A 60 5.06 1.50 8.39
C LYS A 60 5.11 2.35 9.66
N ASN A 61 5.90 3.42 9.67
CA ASN A 61 6.11 4.26 10.84
C ASN A 61 4.88 5.11 11.21
N ASN A 62 3.92 5.27 10.30
CA ASN A 62 2.70 6.05 10.53
C ASN A 62 1.43 5.19 10.55
N ASP A 63 1.57 3.86 10.53
CA ASP A 63 0.47 2.89 10.41
C ASP A 63 -0.46 3.20 9.22
N LEU A 64 0.12 3.54 8.08
CA LEU A 64 -0.60 3.87 6.87
C LEU A 64 -0.54 2.75 5.85
N SER A 65 -1.61 2.63 5.09
CA SER A 65 -1.70 1.75 3.92
C SER A 65 -2.28 2.52 2.74
N ILE A 66 -2.16 1.93 1.55
CA ILE A 66 -2.68 2.49 0.30
C ILE A 66 -3.54 1.45 -0.42
N LEU A 67 -4.71 1.86 -0.90
CA LEU A 67 -5.60 1.00 -1.69
C LEU A 67 -6.06 1.74 -2.96
N PRO A 68 -6.22 1.02 -4.08
CA PRO A 68 -6.87 1.57 -5.26
C PRO A 68 -8.36 1.79 -4.97
N ILE A 69 -8.88 2.98 -5.30
CA ILE A 69 -10.32 3.30 -5.23
C ILE A 69 -10.94 3.38 -6.64
N THR A 70 -10.13 3.71 -7.64
CA THR A 70 -10.54 3.71 -9.06
C THR A 70 -9.37 3.21 -9.93
N ARG A 71 -9.55 3.17 -11.26
CA ARG A 71 -8.48 2.80 -12.21
C ARG A 71 -7.29 3.75 -12.23
N GLY A 72 -7.39 4.92 -11.61
CA GLY A 72 -6.35 5.95 -11.64
C GLY A 72 -6.20 6.71 -10.33
N SER A 73 -6.76 6.20 -9.23
CA SER A 73 -6.76 6.88 -7.94
C SER A 73 -6.63 5.89 -6.81
N TYR A 74 -5.97 6.34 -5.76
CA TYR A 74 -5.68 5.58 -4.56
C TYR A 74 -6.07 6.39 -3.33
N ILE A 75 -6.43 5.68 -2.28
CA ILE A 75 -6.64 6.24 -0.95
C ILE A 75 -5.52 5.79 -0.02
N ILE A 76 -5.00 6.72 0.76
CA ILE A 76 -4.00 6.50 1.81
C ILE A 76 -4.68 6.78 3.15
N GLY A 77 -4.55 5.86 4.10
CA GLY A 77 -5.16 6.03 5.41
C GLY A 77 -4.72 4.97 6.41
N LYS A 78 -5.26 5.07 7.62
CA LYS A 78 -5.00 4.12 8.72
C LYS A 78 -5.96 2.94 8.62
N PHE A 79 -5.65 2.00 7.74
CA PHE A 79 -6.39 0.74 7.61
C PHE A 79 -5.38 -0.40 7.40
N ASP A 80 -5.69 -1.59 7.92
CA ASP A 80 -4.86 -2.77 7.68
C ASP A 80 -5.26 -3.42 6.36
N THR A 81 -4.31 -3.58 5.45
CA THR A 81 -4.50 -4.25 4.16
C THR A 81 -4.02 -5.69 4.17
N PHE A 82 -3.49 -6.16 5.30
CA PHE A 82 -2.90 -7.48 5.41
C PHE A 82 -3.60 -8.29 6.48
N HIS A 83 -3.97 -9.52 6.15
CA HIS A 83 -4.53 -10.47 7.10
C HIS A 83 -3.54 -11.61 7.32
N ASP A 84 -3.28 -11.96 8.58
CA ASP A 84 -2.49 -13.13 8.90
C ASP A 84 -3.31 -14.40 8.68
N PHE A 85 -2.75 -15.39 8.00
CA PHE A 85 -3.44 -16.66 7.80
C PHE A 85 -3.66 -17.37 9.14
N ASN A 86 -4.87 -17.91 9.31
CA ASN A 86 -5.19 -18.71 10.49
C ASN A 86 -4.31 -19.97 10.50
N LYS A 87 -3.66 -20.25 11.64
CA LYS A 87 -2.72 -21.39 11.79
C LYS A 87 -3.43 -22.68 12.17
N GLU A 88 -4.74 -22.64 12.29
CA GLU A 88 -5.54 -23.81 12.64
C GLU A 88 -5.45 -24.85 11.51
N PRO A 89 -5.25 -26.14 11.86
CA PRO A 89 -5.21 -27.19 10.86
C PRO A 89 -6.56 -27.27 10.14
N CYS A 90 -6.56 -26.95 8.84
CA CYS A 90 -7.75 -27.10 8.00
C CYS A 90 -7.79 -28.53 7.45
N ASN A 91 -8.98 -29.14 7.47
CA ASN A 91 -9.15 -30.50 6.96
C ASN A 91 -9.13 -30.47 5.43
N VAL A 92 -8.04 -30.93 4.82
CA VAL A 92 -7.87 -30.96 3.37
C VAL A 92 -8.76 -32.04 2.77
N GLN A 93 -9.72 -31.66 1.93
CA GLN A 93 -10.54 -32.60 1.16
C GLN A 93 -10.08 -32.62 -0.30
N SER A 94 -9.73 -33.79 -0.80
CA SER A 94 -9.48 -34.03 -2.22
C SER A 94 -10.79 -34.35 -2.94
N PHE A 95 -11.03 -33.69 -4.08
CA PHE A 95 -12.12 -34.03 -4.99
C PHE A 95 -11.54 -34.47 -6.33
N GLU A 96 -12.13 -35.49 -6.93
CA GLU A 96 -11.84 -35.87 -8.31
C GLU A 96 -12.75 -35.08 -9.25
N PHE A 97 -12.16 -34.57 -10.34
CA PHE A 97 -12.92 -33.94 -11.41
C PHE A 97 -13.60 -35.02 -12.26
N PRO A 98 -14.89 -34.86 -12.64
CA PRO A 98 -15.53 -35.77 -13.57
C PRO A 98 -14.83 -35.72 -14.93
N HIS A 99 -14.60 -36.90 -15.50
CA HIS A 99 -14.07 -37.09 -16.87
C HIS A 99 -15.15 -36.85 -17.92
#